data_AF-A0A2N3C6Y4-F1
#
_entry.id   AF-A0A2N3C6Y4-F1
#
_cell.length_a   1.000
_cell.length_b   1.000
_cell.length_c   1.000
_cell.angle_alpha   90.00
_cell.angle_beta   90.00
_cell.angle_gamma   90.00
#
_symmetry.space_group_name_H-M   'P 1'
#
loop_
_entity.id
_entity.type
_entity.pdbx_description
1 polymer ?
#
loop_
_entity_poly.entity_id
_entity_poly.type
_entity_poly.pdbx_seq_one_letter_code
_entity_poly.pdbx_strand_id
1 'polypeptide(L)'
;MTPEADFNDRMLSLGLARVSEAAALAAARLVGRGDEKAADQAAVDAMRRQLDLLDIRGTVVIGEGERDEAPMLYIGEKVGSGQGPEVDIALDPLEGTTLTAKDMPNALAVIAMGPRGSMLHAPDVYMDKLA
;
A
#
# COMPACT_ATOMS: atom_id res chain seq x y z
N MET A 1 -30.22 -8.22 -10.07
CA MET A 1 -29.07 -8.47 -9.19
C MET A 1 -27.82 -8.27 -10.02
N THR A 2 -27.01 -7.27 -9.71
CA THR A 2 -25.64 -7.20 -10.20
C THR A 2 -24.90 -8.44 -9.68
N PRO A 3 -24.12 -9.14 -10.52
CA PRO A 3 -23.27 -10.22 -10.02
C PRO A 3 -22.37 -9.67 -8.91
N GLU A 4 -22.19 -10.42 -7.82
CA GLU A 4 -21.12 -10.11 -6.87
C GLU A 4 -19.80 -10.14 -7.65
N ALA A 5 -19.03 -9.04 -7.54
CA ALA A 5 -17.75 -8.95 -8.20
C ALA A 5 -16.80 -9.99 -7.58
N ASP A 6 -16.25 -10.87 -8.40
CA ASP A 6 -15.31 -11.91 -7.97
C ASP A 6 -14.00 -11.26 -7.52
N PHE A 7 -13.58 -11.58 -6.29
CA PHE A 7 -12.29 -11.16 -5.76
C PHE A 7 -11.12 -11.81 -6.53
N ASN A 8 -11.33 -12.99 -7.14
CA ASN A 8 -10.32 -13.73 -7.90
C ASN A 8 -10.17 -13.23 -9.35
N ASP A 9 -10.24 -11.90 -9.55
CA ASP A 9 -10.02 -11.30 -10.86
C ASP A 9 -8.52 -11.17 -11.16
N ARG A 10 -8.09 -11.73 -12.31
CA ARG A 10 -6.72 -11.60 -12.81
C ARG A 10 -6.34 -10.14 -13.07
N MET A 11 -7.28 -9.32 -13.52
CA MET A 11 -7.05 -7.90 -13.76
C MET A 11 -6.75 -7.16 -12.46
N LEU A 12 -7.40 -7.56 -11.36
CA LEU A 12 -7.14 -7.00 -10.04
C LEU A 12 -5.73 -7.36 -9.55
N SER A 13 -5.30 -8.60 -9.78
CA SER A 13 -3.93 -9.04 -9.45
C SER A 13 -2.85 -8.25 -10.23
N LEU A 14 -3.06 -8.03 -11.52
CA LEU A 14 -2.16 -7.20 -12.34
C LEU A 14 -2.21 -5.72 -11.91
N GLY A 15 -3.38 -5.22 -11.56
CA GLY A 15 -3.56 -3.88 -10.99
C GLY A 15 -2.73 -3.70 -9.71
N LEU A 16 -2.76 -4.69 -8.81
CA LEU A 16 -2.00 -4.67 -7.58
C LEU A 16 -0.48 -4.66 -7.81
N ALA A 17 0.01 -5.42 -8.78
CA ALA A 17 1.41 -5.37 -9.19
C ALA A 17 1.81 -3.94 -9.62
N ARG A 18 0.99 -3.29 -10.45
CA ARG A 18 1.24 -1.90 -10.92
C ARG A 18 1.25 -0.88 -9.80
N VAL A 19 0.48 -1.08 -8.74
CA VAL A 19 0.50 -0.24 -7.54
C VAL A 19 1.89 -0.28 -6.90
N SER A 20 2.42 -1.48 -6.63
CA SER A 20 3.77 -1.63 -6.05
C SER A 20 4.87 -1.14 -6.99
N GLU A 21 4.77 -1.39 -8.30
CA GLU A 21 5.72 -0.90 -9.30
C GLU A 21 5.78 0.63 -9.33
N ALA A 22 4.63 1.31 -9.29
CA ALA A 22 4.60 2.77 -9.33
C ALA A 22 5.23 3.39 -8.07
N ALA A 23 4.98 2.81 -6.90
CA ALA A 23 5.61 3.23 -5.65
C ALA A 23 7.13 3.05 -5.70
N ALA A 24 7.60 1.85 -6.08
CA ALA A 24 9.02 1.55 -6.20
C ALA A 24 9.72 2.48 -7.21
N LEU A 25 9.12 2.73 -8.38
CA LEU A 25 9.69 3.63 -9.40
C LEU A 25 9.74 5.09 -8.94
N ALA A 26 8.81 5.53 -8.09
CA ALA A 26 8.83 6.87 -7.52
C ALA A 26 9.95 7.00 -6.47
N ALA A 27 10.04 6.06 -5.54
CA ALA A 27 11.09 6.01 -4.52
C ALA A 27 12.50 5.86 -5.13
N ALA A 28 12.65 5.06 -6.19
CA ALA A 28 13.91 4.79 -6.86
C ALA A 28 14.64 6.06 -7.34
N ARG A 29 13.91 7.14 -7.65
CA ARG A 29 14.50 8.43 -8.08
C ARG A 29 15.25 9.14 -6.96
N LEU A 30 15.00 8.76 -5.71
CA LEU A 30 15.50 9.37 -4.49
C LEU A 30 16.52 8.48 -3.76
N VAL A 31 16.87 7.34 -4.35
CA VAL A 31 17.93 6.45 -3.84
C VAL A 31 19.24 7.23 -3.68
N GLY A 32 19.88 7.08 -2.53
CA GLY A 32 21.20 7.68 -2.23
C GLY A 32 21.18 9.19 -2.01
N ARG A 33 20.00 9.83 -1.91
CA ARG A 33 19.89 11.29 -1.72
C ARG A 33 19.89 11.75 -0.27
N GLY A 34 19.87 10.83 0.69
CA GLY A 34 19.86 11.13 2.13
C GLY A 34 18.56 11.72 2.67
N ASP A 35 17.47 11.69 1.89
CA ASP A 35 16.17 12.24 2.28
C ASP A 35 15.10 11.13 2.38
N GLU A 36 14.96 10.58 3.58
CA GLU A 36 14.01 9.51 3.89
C GLU A 36 12.56 9.95 3.67
N LYS A 37 12.22 11.16 4.13
CA LYS A 37 10.85 11.68 4.06
C LYS A 37 10.42 11.95 2.62
N ALA A 38 11.33 12.49 1.80
CA ALA A 38 11.01 12.70 0.38
C ALA A 38 10.83 11.37 -0.35
N ALA A 39 11.67 10.37 -0.06
CA ALA A 39 11.59 9.05 -0.67
C ALA A 39 10.26 8.37 -0.35
N ASP A 40 9.89 8.41 0.93
CA ASP A 40 8.66 7.86 1.45
C ASP A 40 7.42 8.55 0.87
N GLN A 41 7.37 9.89 0.94
CA GLN A 41 6.26 10.66 0.36
C GLN A 41 6.07 10.39 -1.14
N ALA A 42 7.17 10.24 -1.90
CA ALA A 42 7.08 9.93 -3.32
C ALA A 42 6.44 8.55 -3.57
N ALA A 43 6.72 7.57 -2.71
CA ALA A 43 6.14 6.24 -2.78
C ALA A 43 4.66 6.24 -2.38
N VAL A 44 4.32 6.84 -1.23
CA VAL A 44 2.94 7.02 -0.73
C VAL A 44 2.05 7.65 -1.80
N ASP A 45 2.51 8.75 -2.37
CA ASP A 45 1.82 9.49 -3.44
C ASP A 45 1.54 8.63 -4.67
N ALA A 46 2.54 7.88 -5.12
CA ALA A 46 2.44 7.05 -6.31
C ALA A 46 1.54 5.83 -6.08
N MET A 47 1.69 5.17 -4.92
CA MET A 47 0.86 4.06 -4.49
C MET A 47 -0.61 4.48 -4.42
N ARG A 48 -0.90 5.59 -3.73
CA ARG A 48 -2.26 6.12 -3.59
C ARG A 48 -2.92 6.39 -4.94
N ARG A 49 -2.21 7.10 -5.83
CA ARG A 49 -2.74 7.40 -7.17
C ARG A 49 -3.04 6.14 -7.97
N GLN A 50 -2.21 5.09 -7.89
CA GLN A 50 -2.50 3.84 -8.60
C GLN A 50 -3.63 3.05 -7.96
N LEU A 51 -3.74 3.05 -6.63
CA LEU A 51 -4.84 2.40 -5.92
C LEU A 51 -6.20 2.96 -6.34
N ASP A 52 -6.31 4.28 -6.49
CA ASP A 52 -7.55 4.94 -6.89
C ASP A 52 -8.01 4.59 -8.32
N LEU A 53 -7.15 3.96 -9.13
CA LEU A 53 -7.50 3.47 -10.47
C LEU A 53 -8.11 2.06 -10.46
N LEU A 54 -8.04 1.33 -9.35
CA LEU A 54 -8.56 -0.02 -9.25
C LEU A 54 -10.07 0.00 -8.99
N ASP A 55 -10.80 -0.89 -9.65
CA ASP A 55 -12.23 -1.12 -9.40
C ASP A 55 -12.45 -1.97 -8.15
N ILE A 56 -12.17 -1.36 -7.00
CA ILE A 56 -12.39 -1.92 -5.66
C ILE A 56 -13.08 -0.92 -4.74
N ARG A 57 -13.76 -1.46 -3.73
CA ARG A 57 -14.18 -0.76 -2.52
C ARG A 57 -13.18 -1.11 -1.41
N GLY A 58 -11.98 -0.55 -1.52
CA GLY A 58 -10.86 -0.84 -0.63
C GLY A 58 -10.95 -0.11 0.70
N THR A 59 -10.53 -0.78 1.76
CA THR A 59 -10.27 -0.15 3.07
C THR A 59 -8.86 -0.47 3.50
N VAL A 60 -8.07 0.56 3.81
CA VAL A 60 -6.75 0.39 4.43
C VAL A 60 -6.94 -0.12 5.85
N VAL A 61 -6.40 -1.28 6.17
CA VAL A 61 -6.43 -1.87 7.53
C VAL A 61 -5.05 -1.92 8.17
N ILE A 62 -3.99 -1.81 7.37
CA ILE A 62 -2.59 -1.59 7.77
C ILE A 62 -2.02 -0.58 6.77
N GLY A 63 -1.46 0.52 7.24
CA GLY A 63 -0.91 1.59 6.40
C GLY A 63 0.01 2.52 7.19
N GLU A 64 0.12 3.77 6.74
CA GLU A 64 1.12 4.76 7.21
C GLU A 64 0.95 5.22 8.67
N GLY A 65 -0.15 4.83 9.31
CA GLY A 65 -0.47 5.18 10.69
C GLY A 65 -1.94 5.53 10.88
N GLU A 66 -2.24 6.14 12.02
CA GLU A 66 -3.57 6.66 12.33
C GLU A 66 -3.86 7.93 11.51
N ARG A 67 -5.15 8.26 11.32
CA ARG A 67 -5.58 9.40 10.51
C ARG A 67 -4.97 10.74 10.96
N ASP A 68 -4.71 10.89 12.25
CA ASP A 68 -4.18 12.11 12.83
C ASP A 68 -2.66 12.25 12.57
N GLU A 69 -2.01 11.16 12.20
CA GLU A 69 -0.56 11.04 12.03
C GLU A 69 -0.16 10.96 10.54
N ALA A 70 -1.01 10.36 9.71
CA ALA A 70 -0.80 10.17 8.28
C ALA A 70 -1.88 10.86 7.42
N PRO A 71 -1.50 11.79 6.51
CA PRO A 71 -2.48 12.52 5.68
C PRO A 71 -3.11 11.65 4.59
N MET A 72 -2.46 10.55 4.20
CA MET A 72 -2.91 9.60 3.20
C MET A 72 -2.47 8.19 3.59
N LEU A 73 -3.19 7.19 3.07
CA LEU A 73 -3.01 5.76 3.33
C LEU A 73 -3.06 5.41 4.83
N TYR A 74 -3.84 6.18 5.60
CA TYR A 74 -4.07 5.94 7.02
C TYR A 74 -5.05 4.78 7.26
N ILE A 75 -5.01 4.20 8.45
CA ILE A 75 -5.90 3.11 8.85
C ILE A 75 -7.37 3.55 8.80
N GLY A 76 -8.19 2.80 8.07
CA GLY A 76 -9.60 3.07 7.82
C GLY A 76 -9.87 3.89 6.55
N GLU A 77 -8.84 4.37 5.85
CA GLU A 77 -9.02 5.12 4.62
C GLU A 77 -9.70 4.28 3.52
N LYS A 78 -10.58 4.92 2.75
CA LYS A 78 -11.22 4.33 1.56
C LYS A 78 -10.42 4.64 0.31
N VAL A 79 -10.11 3.60 -0.45
CA VAL A 79 -9.29 3.66 -1.67
C VAL A 79 -9.93 2.86 -2.80
N GLY A 80 -9.53 3.19 -4.04
CA GLY A 80 -10.13 2.61 -5.25
C GLY A 80 -11.28 3.46 -5.81
N SER A 81 -11.81 3.05 -6.95
CA SER A 81 -12.87 3.77 -7.67
C SER A 81 -14.23 3.73 -6.95
N GLY A 82 -14.36 2.91 -5.91
CA GLY A 82 -15.61 2.68 -5.19
C GLY A 82 -16.54 1.67 -5.88
N GLN A 83 -16.09 1.07 -6.98
CA GLN A 83 -16.78 -0.01 -7.69
C GLN A 83 -16.15 -1.36 -7.34
N GLY A 84 -16.76 -2.48 -7.74
CA GLY A 84 -16.16 -3.81 -7.55
C GLY A 84 -16.23 -4.38 -6.11
N PRO A 85 -15.38 -5.36 -5.76
CA PRO A 85 -15.46 -6.10 -4.50
C PRO A 85 -15.02 -5.25 -3.30
N GLU A 86 -15.54 -5.59 -2.11
CA GLU A 86 -15.07 -5.02 -0.85
C GLU A 86 -13.82 -5.77 -0.38
N VAL A 87 -12.74 -5.02 -0.14
CA VAL A 87 -11.43 -5.59 0.15
C VAL A 87 -10.73 -4.86 1.29
N ASP A 88 -9.93 -5.60 2.03
CA ASP A 88 -8.97 -5.06 2.98
C ASP A 88 -7.61 -4.93 2.30
N ILE A 89 -6.94 -3.82 2.59
CA ILE A 89 -5.63 -3.46 2.05
C ILE A 89 -4.66 -3.32 3.21
N ALA A 90 -3.55 -4.05 3.12
CA ALA A 90 -2.37 -3.82 3.94
C ALA A 90 -1.26 -3.34 3.02
N LEU A 91 -0.62 -2.23 3.35
CA LEU A 91 0.40 -1.62 2.51
C LEU A 91 1.57 -1.09 3.32
N ASP A 92 2.70 -1.01 2.64
CA ASP A 92 3.90 -0.30 3.06
C ASP A 92 4.53 0.28 1.77
N PRO A 93 4.23 1.56 1.44
CA PRO A 93 4.67 2.18 0.20
C PRO A 93 6.19 2.19 0.05
N LEU A 94 6.93 2.34 1.15
CA LEU A 94 8.38 2.28 1.15
C LEU A 94 8.92 1.63 2.43
N GLU A 95 9.00 0.30 2.41
CA GLU A 95 9.66 -0.43 3.47
C GLU A 95 11.18 -0.20 3.37
N GLY A 96 11.78 0.28 4.46
CA GLY A 96 13.18 0.68 4.50
C GLY A 96 13.47 2.06 3.88
N THR A 97 12.78 3.10 4.33
CA THR A 97 13.05 4.51 3.94
C THR A 97 14.53 4.92 4.13
N THR A 98 15.13 4.55 5.28
CA THR A 98 16.57 4.74 5.54
C THR A 98 17.45 4.01 4.54
N LEU A 99 17.08 2.79 4.15
CA LEU A 99 17.84 2.00 3.19
C LEU A 99 17.82 2.68 1.82
N THR A 100 16.64 3.15 1.40
CA THR A 100 16.47 3.92 0.16
C THR A 100 17.31 5.20 0.18
N ALA A 101 17.18 6.01 1.22
CA ALA A 101 17.91 7.27 1.33
C ALA A 101 19.43 7.10 1.30
N LYS A 102 19.95 5.96 1.77
CA LYS A 102 21.39 5.68 1.90
C LYS A 102 21.94 4.73 0.83
N ASP A 103 21.17 4.39 -0.20
CA ASP A 103 21.57 3.43 -1.26
C ASP A 103 22.03 2.08 -0.68
N MET A 104 21.21 1.54 0.22
CA MET A 104 21.42 0.24 0.83
C MET A 104 20.44 -0.79 0.22
N PRO A 105 20.85 -2.08 0.15
CA PRO A 105 19.98 -3.13 -0.39
C PRO A 105 18.74 -3.37 0.49
N ASN A 106 17.75 -4.05 -0.11
CA ASN A 106 16.54 -4.59 0.53
C ASN A 106 15.39 -3.62 0.83
N ALA A 107 15.43 -2.38 0.34
CA ALA A 107 14.23 -1.54 0.33
C ALA A 107 13.17 -2.10 -0.65
N LEU A 108 11.88 -2.05 -0.27
CA LEU A 108 10.77 -2.63 -1.03
C LEU A 108 9.54 -1.71 -1.01
N ALA A 109 8.68 -1.82 -2.03
CA ALA A 109 7.32 -1.32 -1.97
C ALA A 109 6.37 -2.52 -1.89
N VAL A 110 5.53 -2.57 -0.86
CA VAL A 110 4.75 -3.77 -0.53
C VAL A 110 3.27 -3.43 -0.44
N ILE A 111 2.45 -4.31 -1.00
CA ILE A 111 1.00 -4.25 -0.83
C ILE A 111 0.41 -5.65 -0.85
N ALA A 112 -0.59 -5.85 0.00
CA ALA A 112 -1.41 -7.03 0.06
C ALA A 112 -2.90 -6.65 0.02
N MET A 113 -3.70 -7.53 -0.55
CA MET A 113 -5.14 -7.37 -0.66
C MET A 113 -5.83 -8.68 -0.30
N GLY A 114 -6.92 -8.61 0.44
CA GLY A 114 -7.72 -9.74 0.86
C GLY A 114 -9.21 -9.39 0.86
N PRO A 115 -10.11 -10.39 0.89
CA PRO A 115 -11.53 -10.14 1.11
C PRO A 115 -11.76 -9.34 2.40
N ARG A 116 -12.81 -8.53 2.43
CA ARG A 116 -13.19 -7.75 3.62
C ARG A 116 -13.24 -8.62 4.89
N GLY A 117 -12.56 -8.20 5.95
CA GLY A 117 -12.48 -8.87 7.25
C GLY A 117 -11.48 -10.04 7.32
N SER A 118 -10.65 -10.24 6.29
CA SER A 118 -9.71 -11.39 6.24
C SER A 118 -8.33 -11.10 6.84
N MET A 119 -7.98 -9.83 7.07
CA MET A 119 -6.69 -9.45 7.61
C MET A 119 -6.77 -9.19 9.11
N LEU A 120 -5.68 -9.51 9.83
CA LEU A 120 -5.53 -9.11 11.22
C LEU A 120 -5.36 -7.58 11.27
N HIS A 121 -6.24 -6.90 12.00
CA HIS A 121 -6.07 -5.48 12.33
C HIS A 121 -4.99 -5.38 13.41
N ALA A 122 -3.74 -5.24 12.98
CA ALA A 122 -2.61 -5.17 13.89
C ALA A 122 -2.45 -3.74 14.43
N PRO A 123 -2.30 -3.56 15.75
CA PRO A 123 -1.87 -2.28 16.29
C PRO A 123 -0.40 -2.01 15.94
N ASP A 124 0.02 -0.75 15.94
CA ASP A 124 1.40 -0.36 15.70
C ASP A 124 2.29 -0.67 16.91
N VAL A 125 2.71 -1.93 17.01
CA VAL A 125 3.54 -2.47 18.10
C VAL A 125 4.48 -3.54 17.56
N TYR A 126 5.51 -3.86 18.35
CA TYR A 126 6.38 -4.99 18.05
C TYR A 126 5.63 -6.33 18.06
N MET A 127 6.07 -7.24 17.19
CA MET A 127 5.57 -8.61 17.09
C MET A 127 6.76 -9.57 16.96
N ASP A 128 6.83 -10.56 17.84
CA ASP A 128 7.77 -11.67 17.72
C ASP A 128 7.31 -12.64 16.61
N LYS A 129 8.23 -13.01 15.71
CA LYS A 129 7.89 -13.72 14.45
C LYS A 129 8.86 -14.89 14.24
N LEU A 130 8.31 -16.02 13.77
CA LEU A 130 9.06 -17.15 13.22
C LEU A 130 8.55 -17.38 11.79
N ALA A 131 9.44 -17.29 10.80
CA ALA A 131 9.13 -17.39 9.38
C ALA A 131 9.98 -18.46 8.69
#